data_AF-A0A8D0XBK4-F1
#
_entry.id   AF-A0A8D0XBK4-F1
#
_cell.length_a   1.000
_cell.length_b   1.000
_cell.length_c   1.000
_cell.angle_alpha   90.00
_cell.angle_beta   90.00
_cell.angle_gamma   90.00
#
_symmetry.space_group_name_H-M   'P 1'
#
loop_
_entity.id
_entity.type
_entity.pdbx_description
1 polymer ?
#
loop_
_entity_poly.entity_id
_entity_poly.type
_entity_poly.pdbx_seq_one_letter_code
_entity_poly.pdbx_strand_id
1 'polypeptide(L)'
;MAQAASLAQLQAEASCPICLDYLQDPVTTDCGHNFCHSCLLQRWEGLQGDFPCPVCLQHCPDRSLRRNTQLCHMVDVVKQLPNMEGEGKQQEEKALCLKHHQVLSLFCEEDLELLCPQCKISSHHGGHLVVPMEPAAACHRRRLKGSIEPLKEQHEVAKKALEMQVSKTFDLMREVQKQRSKLTPSLGLGGGVLTQEDSSCGGNLPNHQTSQGGFAFLSQVILGPLTARLHKMPQ
;
A
#
# COMPACT_ATOMS: atom_id res chain seq x y z
N MET A 1 -7.54 24.49 14.85
CA MET A 1 -7.36 23.01 14.93
C MET A 1 -8.23 22.30 13.90
N ALA A 2 -9.57 22.34 13.98
CA ALA A 2 -10.44 21.60 13.06
C ALA A 2 -10.27 21.94 11.57
N GLN A 3 -10.14 23.22 11.21
CA GLN A 3 -10.00 23.64 9.81
C GLN A 3 -8.71 23.13 9.14
N ALA A 4 -7.61 23.06 9.87
CA ALA A 4 -6.33 22.55 9.36
C ALA A 4 -6.40 21.03 9.09
N ALA A 5 -7.08 20.27 9.96
CA ALA A 5 -7.29 18.84 9.76
C ALA A 5 -8.20 18.55 8.56
N SER A 6 -9.27 19.34 8.38
CA SER A 6 -10.15 19.21 7.20
C SER A 6 -9.44 19.54 5.90
N LEU A 7 -8.52 20.51 5.91
CA LEU A 7 -7.73 20.87 4.74
C LEU A 7 -6.74 19.76 4.38
N ALA A 8 -6.01 19.23 5.37
CA ALA A 8 -5.08 18.12 5.17
C ALA A 8 -5.80 16.87 4.64
N GLN A 9 -6.99 16.56 5.15
CA GLN A 9 -7.81 15.46 4.64
C GLN A 9 -8.22 15.68 3.18
N LEU A 10 -8.65 16.89 2.81
CA LEU A 10 -9.01 17.21 1.43
C LEU A 10 -7.80 17.11 0.47
N GLN A 11 -6.62 17.49 0.92
CA GLN A 11 -5.37 17.35 0.15
C GLN A 11 -4.99 15.88 -0.04
N ALA A 12 -5.15 15.05 0.98
CA ALA A 12 -4.94 13.61 0.88
C ALA A 12 -5.90 12.95 -0.12
N GLU A 13 -7.19 13.33 -0.12
CA GLU A 13 -8.19 12.83 -1.08
C GLU A 13 -7.91 13.28 -2.53
N ALA A 14 -7.20 14.41 -2.71
CA ALA A 14 -6.77 14.91 -4.02
C ALA A 14 -5.45 14.28 -4.52
N SER A 15 -4.87 13.36 -3.75
CA SER A 15 -3.57 12.73 -4.04
C SER A 15 -3.72 11.34 -4.63
N CYS A 16 -2.81 10.96 -5.51
CA CYS A 16 -2.77 9.64 -6.12
C CYS A 16 -2.11 8.63 -5.16
N PRO A 17 -2.75 7.48 -4.84
CA PRO A 17 -2.18 6.48 -3.95
C PRO A 17 -1.00 5.69 -4.57
N ILE A 18 -0.69 5.90 -5.86
CA ILE A 18 0.42 5.22 -6.54
C ILE A 18 1.67 6.09 -6.53
N CYS A 19 1.59 7.35 -6.98
CA CYS A 19 2.74 8.25 -7.03
C CYS A 19 2.86 9.16 -5.79
N LEU A 20 1.84 9.18 -4.92
CA LEU A 20 1.78 10.01 -3.71
C LEU A 20 1.91 11.51 -3.97
N ASP A 21 1.51 11.94 -5.17
CA ASP A 21 1.45 13.33 -5.61
C ASP A 21 0.01 13.66 -6.00
N TYR A 22 -0.33 14.93 -6.16
CA TYR A 22 -1.63 15.36 -6.66
C TYR A 22 -2.01 14.65 -7.95
N LEU A 23 -3.28 14.27 -8.06
CA LEU A 23 -3.80 13.57 -9.23
C LEU A 23 -3.58 14.38 -10.51
N GLN A 24 -2.87 13.79 -11.47
CA GLN A 24 -2.64 14.32 -12.81
C GLN A 24 -3.48 13.51 -13.81
N ASP A 25 -4.36 14.19 -14.57
CA ASP A 25 -5.37 13.55 -15.41
C ASP A 25 -6.10 12.42 -14.67
N PRO A 26 -6.81 12.73 -13.56
CA PRO A 26 -7.41 11.70 -12.72
C PRO A 26 -8.36 10.80 -13.50
N VAL A 27 -8.34 9.52 -13.18
CA VAL A 27 -9.31 8.52 -13.61
C VAL A 27 -9.99 7.94 -12.38
N THR A 28 -11.30 7.76 -12.45
CA THR A 28 -12.09 7.14 -11.39
C THR A 28 -12.46 5.74 -11.84
N THR A 29 -12.07 4.73 -11.05
CA THR A 29 -12.46 3.33 -11.31
C THR A 29 -13.90 3.06 -10.90
N ASP A 30 -14.48 1.95 -11.35
CA ASP A 30 -15.87 1.57 -11.02
C ASP A 30 -16.08 1.34 -9.51
N CYS A 31 -15.02 1.01 -8.78
CA CYS A 31 -15.04 0.92 -7.32
C CYS A 31 -14.85 2.27 -6.61
N GLY A 32 -14.81 3.38 -7.35
CA GLY A 32 -14.77 4.76 -6.84
C GLY A 32 -13.39 5.29 -6.46
N HIS A 33 -12.31 4.53 -6.67
CA HIS A 33 -10.95 4.99 -6.35
C HIS A 33 -10.37 5.84 -7.49
N ASN A 34 -9.55 6.82 -7.13
CA ASN A 34 -9.00 7.80 -8.07
C ASN A 34 -7.48 7.64 -8.22
N PHE A 35 -7.00 7.71 -9.45
CA PHE A 35 -5.57 7.56 -9.77
C PHE A 35 -5.18 8.52 -10.89
N CYS A 36 -3.88 8.85 -11.01
CA CYS A 36 -3.39 9.45 -12.25
C CYS A 36 -3.57 8.44 -13.39
N HIS A 37 -3.99 8.91 -14.56
CA HIS A 37 -4.17 8.05 -15.74
C HIS A 37 -2.90 7.25 -16.07
N SER A 38 -1.73 7.90 -16.05
CA SER A 38 -0.43 7.26 -16.30
C SER A 38 -0.10 6.19 -15.25
N CYS A 39 -0.31 6.48 -13.98
CA CYS A 39 -0.04 5.56 -12.88
C CYS A 39 -0.87 4.29 -12.98
N LEU A 40 -2.16 4.41 -13.31
CA LEU A 40 -3.04 3.26 -13.43
C LEU A 40 -2.71 2.43 -14.69
N LEU A 41 -2.43 3.07 -15.82
CA LEU A 41 -2.00 2.39 -17.03
C LEU A 41 -0.69 1.62 -16.85
N GLN A 42 0.30 2.22 -16.19
CA GLN A 42 1.56 1.55 -15.88
C GLN A 42 1.32 0.35 -14.95
N ARG A 43 0.40 0.47 -13.99
CA ARG A 43 0.07 -0.63 -13.09
C ARG A 43 -0.64 -1.79 -13.79
N TRP A 44 -1.42 -1.49 -14.84
CA TRP A 44 -2.09 -2.48 -15.69
C TRP A 44 -1.25 -2.91 -16.89
N GLU A 45 0.00 -2.48 -17.01
CA GLU A 45 0.88 -2.89 -18.10
C GLU A 45 1.14 -4.40 -18.04
N GLY A 46 0.90 -5.10 -19.15
CA GLY A 46 1.12 -6.55 -19.26
C GLY A 46 -0.02 -7.44 -18.73
N LEU A 47 -1.08 -6.86 -18.15
CA LEU A 47 -2.26 -7.62 -17.76
C LEU A 47 -3.19 -7.85 -18.96
N GLN A 48 -3.76 -9.06 -19.05
CA GLN A 48 -4.79 -9.41 -20.03
C GLN A 48 -6.05 -9.87 -19.29
N GLY A 49 -7.20 -9.27 -19.62
CA GLY A 49 -8.51 -9.66 -19.09
C GLY A 49 -8.84 -9.18 -17.69
N ASP A 50 -7.87 -9.12 -16.78
CA ASP A 50 -8.08 -8.72 -15.38
C ASP A 50 -7.39 -7.40 -15.02
N PHE A 51 -8.18 -6.40 -14.60
CA PHE A 51 -7.70 -5.08 -14.22
C PHE A 51 -8.10 -4.75 -12.77
N PRO A 52 -7.39 -5.25 -11.76
CA PRO A 52 -7.74 -5.00 -10.37
C PRO A 52 -7.44 -3.55 -9.98
N CYS A 53 -8.32 -2.97 -9.16
CA CYS A 53 -8.06 -1.70 -8.48
C CYS A 53 -6.84 -1.82 -7.55
N PRO A 54 -5.84 -0.94 -7.65
CA PRO A 54 -4.65 -0.98 -6.78
C PRO A 54 -4.93 -0.81 -5.28
N VAL A 55 -6.09 -0.28 -4.90
CA VAL A 55 -6.46 -0.03 -3.49
C VAL A 55 -7.32 -1.16 -2.93
N CYS A 56 -8.44 -1.49 -3.56
CA CYS A 56 -9.40 -2.46 -3.04
C CYS A 56 -9.41 -3.82 -3.75
N LEU A 57 -8.58 -4.00 -4.78
CA LEU A 57 -8.47 -5.21 -5.59
C LEU A 57 -9.73 -5.63 -6.36
N GLN A 58 -10.81 -4.84 -6.27
CA GLN A 58 -12.02 -5.08 -7.05
C GLN A 58 -11.71 -5.01 -8.55
N HIS A 59 -12.23 -5.97 -9.31
CA HIS A 59 -12.01 -6.08 -10.74
C HIS A 59 -12.70 -4.90 -11.46
N CYS A 60 -11.93 -4.18 -12.28
CA CYS A 60 -12.43 -3.16 -13.17
C CYS A 60 -12.70 -3.82 -14.55
N PRO A 61 -13.94 -3.80 -15.04
CA PRO A 61 -14.34 -4.50 -16.26
C PRO A 61 -13.74 -3.92 -17.54
N ASP A 62 -13.20 -2.70 -17.51
CA ASP A 62 -12.68 -2.04 -18.71
C ASP A 62 -11.30 -1.38 -18.48
N ARG A 63 -10.43 -1.55 -19.48
CA ARG A 63 -9.15 -0.84 -19.60
C ARG A 63 -9.34 0.58 -20.15
N SER A 64 -10.49 0.90 -20.73
CA SER A 64 -10.83 2.21 -21.27
C SER A 64 -11.12 3.20 -20.13
N LEU A 65 -10.04 3.70 -19.55
CA LEU A 65 -10.08 4.65 -18.44
C LEU A 65 -10.55 6.02 -18.94
N ARG A 66 -11.77 6.39 -18.57
CA ARG A 66 -12.25 7.76 -18.80
C ARG A 66 -11.65 8.70 -17.75
N ARG A 67 -11.04 9.78 -18.23
CA ARG A 67 -10.55 10.86 -17.36
C ARG A 67 -11.74 11.55 -16.69
N ASN A 68 -11.60 11.86 -15.41
CA ASN A 68 -12.53 12.64 -14.63
C ASN A 68 -12.10 14.11 -14.67
N THR A 69 -12.61 14.85 -15.65
CA THR A 69 -12.29 16.27 -15.84
C THR A 69 -12.75 17.14 -14.66
N GLN A 70 -13.88 16.80 -14.03
CA GLN A 70 -14.34 17.50 -12.84
C GLN A 70 -13.36 17.35 -11.68
N LEU A 71 -12.88 16.13 -11.43
CA LEU A 71 -11.89 15.89 -10.38
C LEU A 71 -10.55 16.58 -10.70
N CYS A 72 -10.17 16.66 -11.98
CA CYS A 72 -9.00 17.44 -12.40
C CYS A 72 -9.14 18.92 -11.97
N HIS A 73 -10.28 19.54 -12.28
CA HIS A 73 -10.54 20.92 -11.87
C HIS A 73 -10.58 21.07 -10.33
N MET A 74 -11.14 20.10 -9.61
CA MET A 74 -11.16 20.12 -8.15
C MET A 74 -9.75 20.04 -7.57
N VAL A 75 -8.89 19.19 -8.12
CA VAL A 75 -7.48 19.08 -7.72
C VAL A 75 -6.76 20.42 -7.92
N ASP A 76 -7.02 21.12 -9.02
CA ASP A 76 -6.44 22.45 -9.27
C ASP A 76 -6.91 23.51 -8.27
N VAL A 77 -8.16 23.43 -7.81
CA VAL A 77 -8.67 24.27 -6.72
C VAL A 77 -8.00 23.90 -5.39
N VAL A 78 -7.87 22.61 -5.08
CA VAL A 78 -7.24 22.12 -3.84
C VAL A 78 -5.76 22.52 -3.78
N LYS A 79 -5.03 22.47 -4.90
CA LYS A 79 -3.64 22.95 -5.01
C LYS A 79 -3.48 24.44 -4.69
N GLN A 80 -4.52 25.25 -4.91
CA GLN A 80 -4.50 26.68 -4.60
C GLN A 80 -4.85 27.00 -3.15
N LEU A 81 -5.36 26.03 -2.40
CA LEU A 81 -5.57 26.20 -0.96
C LEU A 81 -4.21 26.29 -0.25
N PRO A 82 -4.10 27.03 0.87
CA PRO A 82 -2.85 27.17 1.58
C PRO A 82 -2.25 25.81 1.91
N ASN A 83 -1.18 25.44 1.22
CA ASN A 83 -0.52 24.17 1.47
C ASN A 83 0.10 24.27 2.87
N MET A 84 -0.44 23.54 3.85
CA MET A 84 0.23 23.35 5.14
C MET A 84 1.53 22.55 4.94
N GLU A 85 1.71 21.95 3.76
CA GLU A 85 2.87 21.18 3.33
C GLU A 85 3.46 21.74 2.02
N GLY A 86 3.94 22.99 2.03
CA GLY A 86 5.02 23.47 1.15
C GLY A 86 4.74 23.65 -0.35
N GLU A 87 5.00 24.86 -0.87
CA GLU A 87 6.10 25.15 -1.81
C GLU A 87 6.02 26.62 -2.28
N GLY A 88 7.09 27.39 -2.08
CA GLY A 88 7.52 28.32 -3.13
C GLY A 88 7.40 29.84 -2.97
N LYS A 89 7.52 30.42 -1.77
CA LYS A 89 8.24 31.69 -1.62
C LYS A 89 9.20 31.57 -0.46
N GLN A 90 10.48 31.83 -0.73
CA GLN A 90 11.53 31.99 0.27
C GLN A 90 11.29 33.25 1.11
N GLN A 91 10.21 33.27 1.85
CA GLN A 91 10.22 33.89 3.14
C GLN A 91 10.45 32.74 4.09
N GLU A 92 11.65 32.65 4.67
CA GLU A 92 11.90 31.77 5.81
C GLU A 92 10.88 32.13 6.89
N GLU A 93 9.71 31.51 6.86
CA GLU A 93 8.72 31.64 7.91
C GLU A 93 9.23 30.76 9.05
N LYS A 94 10.18 31.31 9.79
CA LYS A 94 10.83 30.66 10.91
C LYS A 94 9.74 30.26 11.89
N ALA A 95 9.59 28.95 12.12
CA ALA A 95 8.58 28.42 13.02
C ALA A 95 8.66 29.11 14.38
N LEU A 96 7.53 29.63 14.88
CA LEU A 96 7.46 30.38 16.13
C LEU A 96 6.90 29.50 17.25
N CYS A 97 7.44 29.67 18.44
CA CYS A 97 6.90 29.09 19.66
C CYS A 97 5.53 29.72 19.96
N LEU A 98 4.49 28.90 20.10
CA LEU A 98 3.13 29.39 20.40
C LEU A 98 3.02 30.11 21.76
N LYS A 99 3.89 29.76 22.72
CA LYS A 99 3.87 30.35 24.06
C LYS A 99 4.60 31.70 24.10
N HIS A 100 5.76 31.77 23.44
CA HIS A 100 6.70 32.90 23.58
C HIS A 100 6.83 33.76 22.33
N HIS A 101 6.19 33.37 21.22
CA HIS A 101 6.22 34.04 19.92
C HIS A 101 7.64 34.30 19.41
N GLN A 102 8.55 33.38 19.70
CA GLN A 102 9.96 33.45 19.33
C GLN A 102 10.35 32.27 18.47
N VAL A 103 11.34 32.48 17.61
CA VAL A 103 11.84 31.47 16.68
C VAL A 103 12.26 30.20 17.44
N LEU A 104 11.76 29.08 16.95
CA LEU A 104 12.19 27.75 17.35
C LEU A 104 13.51 27.44 16.65
N SER A 105 14.62 27.48 17.40
CA SER A 105 15.97 27.27 16.87
C SER A 105 16.78 26.24 17.65
N LEU A 106 16.18 25.63 18.68
CA LEU A 106 16.80 24.68 19.57
C LEU A 106 16.02 23.36 19.53
N PHE A 107 16.70 22.27 19.85
CA PHE A 107 16.13 20.92 19.89
C PHE A 107 16.52 20.23 21.20
N CYS A 108 15.54 19.66 21.89
CA CYS A 108 15.75 18.84 23.08
C CYS A 108 15.91 17.38 22.67
N GLU A 109 17.04 16.75 23.00
CA GLU A 109 17.30 15.35 22.61
C GLU A 109 16.47 14.33 23.41
N GLU A 110 16.10 14.69 24.65
CA GLU A 110 15.30 13.85 25.54
C GLU A 110 13.81 13.86 25.17
N ASP A 111 13.23 15.04 25.00
CA ASP A 111 11.79 15.20 24.73
C ASP A 111 11.47 15.18 23.23
N LEU A 112 12.48 15.28 22.37
CA LEU A 112 12.35 15.38 20.90
C LEU A 112 11.52 16.59 20.44
N GLU A 113 11.60 17.69 21.17
CA GLU A 113 10.84 18.92 20.92
C GLU A 113 11.71 20.06 20.38
N LEU A 114 11.11 20.90 19.52
CA LEU A 114 11.70 22.16 19.10
C LEU A 114 11.41 23.25 20.13
N LEU A 115 12.45 23.96 20.56
CA LEU A 115 12.39 24.96 21.62
C LEU A 115 12.78 26.34 21.11
N CYS A 116 12.16 27.36 21.69
CA CYS A 116 12.67 28.73 21.64
C CYS A 116 13.62 28.98 22.84
N PRO A 117 14.39 30.09 22.84
CA PRO A 117 15.32 30.40 23.93
C PRO A 117 14.70 30.43 25.33
N GLN A 118 13.42 30.77 25.45
CA GLN A 118 12.69 30.86 26.72
C GLN A 118 12.22 29.49 27.19
N CYS A 119 11.80 28.62 26.27
CA CYS A 119 11.46 27.23 26.62
C CYS A 119 12.68 26.50 27.21
N LYS A 120 13.89 26.76 26.69
CA LYS A 120 15.14 26.20 27.24
C LYS A 120 15.33 26.55 28.71
N ILE A 121 14.96 27.76 29.13
CA ILE A 121 15.17 28.26 30.51
C ILE A 121 14.03 27.80 31.43
N SER A 122 12.89 27.42 30.86
CA SER A 122 11.77 26.91 31.65
C SER A 122 12.17 25.66 32.43
N SER A 123 11.57 25.48 33.61
CA SER A 123 11.84 24.33 34.49
C SER A 123 11.57 22.97 33.82
N HIS A 124 10.82 22.94 32.72
CA HIS A 124 10.45 21.72 32.02
C HIS A 124 11.64 21.08 31.28
N HIS A 125 12.55 21.87 30.72
CA HIS A 125 13.76 21.39 30.03
C HIS A 125 15.05 21.75 30.80
N GLY A 126 14.91 22.11 32.08
CA GLY A 126 16.02 22.45 32.95
C GLY A 126 16.91 21.25 33.20
N GLY A 127 18.05 21.17 32.49
CA GLY A 127 19.01 20.08 32.61
C GLY A 127 19.00 19.07 31.47
N HIS A 128 18.11 19.22 30.49
CA HIS A 128 18.10 18.42 29.26
C HIS A 128 19.21 18.86 28.29
N LEU A 129 19.68 17.93 27.44
CA LEU A 129 20.58 18.22 26.35
C LEU A 129 19.83 18.96 25.24
N VAL A 130 19.96 20.29 25.29
CA VAL A 130 19.43 21.18 24.27
C VAL A 130 20.54 21.63 23.32
N VAL A 131 20.40 21.27 22.05
CA VAL A 131 21.34 21.59 20.97
C VAL A 131 20.68 22.50 19.93
N PRO A 132 21.45 23.24 19.10
CA PRO A 132 20.88 23.97 17.99
C PRO A 132 20.22 23.05 16.96
N MET A 133 19.19 23.54 16.29
CA MET A 133 18.37 22.76 15.36
C MET A 133 19.18 22.20 14.18
N GLU A 134 20.07 22.98 13.56
CA GLU A 134 20.76 22.56 12.34
C GLU A 134 21.73 21.38 12.58
N PRO A 135 22.59 21.40 13.62
CA PRO A 135 23.40 20.25 14.02
C PRO A 135 22.58 19.02 14.41
N ALA A 136 21.50 19.21 15.18
CA ALA A 136 20.61 18.10 15.58
C ALA A 136 20.00 17.43 14.35
N ALA A 137 19.43 18.24 13.45
CA ALA A 137 18.82 17.76 12.22
C ALA A 137 19.86 17.04 11.33
N ALA A 138 21.09 17.55 11.24
CA ALA A 138 22.16 16.86 10.51
C ALA A 138 22.52 15.50 11.15
N CYS A 139 22.60 15.44 12.48
CA CYS A 139 22.87 14.21 13.22
C CYS A 139 21.76 13.16 13.03
N HIS A 140 20.50 13.54 13.25
CA HIS A 140 19.36 12.64 13.06
C HIS A 140 19.21 12.18 11.62
N ARG A 141 19.39 13.07 10.62
CA ARG A 141 19.41 12.67 9.21
C ARG A 141 20.48 11.63 8.92
N ARG A 142 21.67 11.76 9.50
CA ARG A 142 22.76 10.77 9.35
C ARG A 142 22.37 9.42 9.97
N ARG A 143 21.84 9.45 11.20
CA ARG A 143 21.40 8.24 11.92
C ARG A 143 20.30 7.51 11.15
N LEU A 144 19.28 8.23 10.69
CA LEU A 144 18.18 7.67 9.91
C LEU A 144 18.66 7.04 8.61
N LYS A 145 19.51 7.72 7.85
CA LYS A 145 20.14 7.14 6.65
C LYS A 145 20.81 5.82 6.99
N GLY A 146 21.73 5.83 7.96
CA GLY A 146 22.46 4.64 8.38
C GLY A 146 21.58 3.47 8.86
N SER A 147 20.34 3.70 9.30
CA SER A 147 19.37 2.63 9.61
C SER A 147 18.54 2.19 8.40
N ILE A 148 18.21 3.09 7.48
CA ILE A 148 17.38 2.81 6.30
C ILE A 148 18.11 1.89 5.33
N GLU A 149 19.40 2.12 5.07
CA GLU A 149 20.12 1.31 4.07
C GLU A 149 20.20 -0.18 4.47
N PRO A 150 20.56 -0.57 5.71
CA PRO A 150 20.52 -1.97 6.14
C PRO A 150 19.12 -2.58 6.10
N LEU A 151 18.08 -1.83 6.47
CA LEU A 151 16.70 -2.31 6.44
C LEU A 151 16.23 -2.61 5.01
N LYS A 152 16.65 -1.80 4.02
CA LYS A 152 16.37 -2.07 2.60
C LYS A 152 17.02 -3.37 2.12
N GLU A 153 18.28 -3.60 2.50
CA GLU A 153 18.97 -4.85 2.15
C GLU A 153 18.29 -6.06 2.79
N GLN A 154 17.95 -5.98 4.09
CA GLN A 154 17.21 -7.03 4.78
C GLN A 154 15.85 -7.33 4.13
N HIS A 155 15.15 -6.29 3.68
CA HIS A 155 13.89 -6.43 2.97
C HIS A 155 14.08 -7.19 1.64
N GLU A 156 15.08 -6.83 0.83
CA GLU A 156 15.34 -7.53 -0.44
C GLU A 156 15.77 -8.99 -0.23
N VAL A 157 16.56 -9.28 0.81
CA VAL A 157 16.92 -10.66 1.18
C VAL A 157 15.68 -11.46 1.60
N ALA A 158 14.86 -10.91 2.50
CA ALA A 158 13.65 -11.56 2.98
C ALA A 158 12.65 -11.80 1.84
N LYS A 159 12.50 -10.82 0.95
CA LYS A 159 11.69 -10.94 -0.25
C LYS A 159 12.16 -12.10 -1.13
N LYS A 160 13.43 -12.14 -1.54
CA LYS A 160 14.00 -13.24 -2.34
C LYS A 160 13.83 -14.61 -1.69
N ALA A 161 14.02 -14.69 -0.36
CA ALA A 161 13.79 -15.92 0.38
C ALA A 161 12.33 -16.38 0.32
N LEU A 162 11.38 -15.44 0.41
CA LEU A 162 9.96 -15.71 0.23
C LEU A 162 9.64 -16.21 -1.19
N GLU A 163 10.17 -15.58 -2.24
CA GLU A 163 9.93 -16.02 -3.64
C GLU A 163 10.44 -17.46 -3.85
N MET A 164 11.61 -17.78 -3.29
CA MET A 164 12.17 -19.13 -3.35
C MET A 164 11.32 -20.16 -2.59
N GLN A 165 10.82 -19.81 -1.39
CA GLN A 165 9.92 -20.70 -0.63
C GLN A 165 8.61 -20.95 -1.36
N VAL A 166 8.07 -19.92 -1.99
CA VAL A 166 6.87 -20.01 -2.84
C VAL A 166 7.10 -20.98 -4.00
N SER A 167 8.22 -20.86 -4.72
CA SER A 167 8.56 -21.78 -5.82
C SER A 167 8.68 -23.23 -5.34
N LYS A 168 9.41 -23.47 -4.23
CA LYS A 168 9.57 -24.81 -3.65
C LYS A 168 8.23 -25.43 -3.25
N THR A 169 7.33 -24.62 -2.68
CA THR A 169 5.98 -25.05 -2.32
C THR A 169 5.17 -25.48 -3.55
N PHE A 170 5.28 -24.72 -4.64
CA PHE A 170 4.62 -25.05 -5.91
C PHE A 170 5.15 -26.35 -6.53
N ASP A 171 6.48 -26.55 -6.52
CA ASP A 171 7.10 -27.78 -7.01
C ASP A 171 6.68 -29.01 -6.19
N LEU A 172 6.63 -28.86 -4.86
CA LEU A 172 6.14 -29.91 -3.96
C LEU A 172 4.67 -30.25 -4.22
N MET A 173 3.80 -29.24 -4.38
CA MET A 173 2.40 -29.46 -4.73
C MET A 173 2.25 -30.20 -6.06
N ARG A 174 3.08 -29.87 -7.07
CA ARG A 174 3.09 -30.57 -8.36
C ARG A 174 3.47 -32.04 -8.21
N GLU A 175 4.48 -32.35 -7.41
CA GLU A 175 4.92 -33.74 -7.18
C GLU A 175 3.86 -34.52 -6.40
N VAL A 176 3.26 -33.93 -5.36
CA VAL A 176 2.14 -34.55 -4.62
C VAL A 176 0.98 -34.88 -5.56
N GLN A 177 0.62 -33.96 -6.46
CA GLN A 177 -0.45 -34.18 -7.44
C GLN A 177 -0.11 -35.31 -8.42
N LYS A 178 1.15 -35.40 -8.86
CA LYS A 178 1.63 -36.48 -9.72
C LYS A 178 1.64 -37.84 -9.02
N GLN A 179 1.96 -37.90 -7.74
CA GLN A 179 1.88 -39.14 -6.97
C GLN A 179 0.43 -39.54 -6.73
N ARG A 180 -0.46 -38.57 -6.44
CA ARG A 180 -1.90 -38.81 -6.31
C ARG A 180 -2.49 -39.40 -7.59
N SER A 181 -2.16 -38.87 -8.76
CA SER A 181 -2.68 -39.37 -10.04
C SER A 181 -2.18 -40.79 -10.40
N LYS A 182 -1.05 -41.23 -9.85
CA LYS A 182 -0.54 -42.60 -9.99
C LYS A 182 -1.21 -43.59 -9.04
N LEU A 183 -1.70 -43.13 -7.89
CA LEU A 183 -2.37 -43.95 -6.87
C LEU A 183 -3.89 -44.05 -7.09
N THR A 184 -4.52 -43.07 -7.75
CA THR A 184 -5.95 -43.11 -8.07
C THR A 184 -6.40 -44.22 -9.04
N PRO A 185 -5.60 -44.73 -10.00
CA PRO A 185 -6.01 -45.82 -10.88
C PRO A 185 -6.18 -47.17 -10.16
N SER A 186 -5.52 -47.39 -9.01
CA SER A 186 -5.59 -48.66 -8.27
C SER A 186 -6.78 -48.77 -7.31
N LEU A 187 -7.59 -47.71 -7.15
CA LEU A 187 -8.85 -47.74 -6.40
C LEU A 187 -10.10 -47.71 -7.32
N GLY A 188 -9.92 -47.78 -8.64
CA GLY A 188 -10.99 -47.75 -9.64
C GLY A 188 -11.71 -49.09 -9.90
N LEU A 189 -11.40 -50.16 -9.15
CA LEU A 189 -12.03 -51.48 -9.29
C LEU A 189 -12.76 -51.93 -8.02
N GLY A 190 -13.48 -51.02 -7.38
CA GLY A 190 -14.26 -51.31 -6.18
C GLY A 190 -15.37 -50.28 -5.94
N GLY A 191 -16.24 -50.09 -6.92
CA GLY A 191 -17.37 -49.16 -6.82
C GLY A 191 -18.45 -49.42 -7.86
N GLY A 192 -18.65 -50.69 -8.23
CA GLY A 192 -19.93 -51.12 -8.78
C GLY A 192 -20.86 -51.46 -7.61
N VAL A 193 -22.15 -51.15 -7.76
CA VAL A 193 -23.26 -51.37 -6.81
C VAL A 193 -23.59 -50.14 -5.95
N LEU A 194 -24.38 -49.21 -6.53
CA LEU A 194 -25.76 -48.87 -6.14
C LEU A 194 -26.18 -47.55 -6.83
N THR A 195 -26.77 -47.62 -8.02
CA THR A 195 -27.60 -46.54 -8.59
C THR A 195 -28.93 -47.10 -9.09
N GLN A 196 -29.81 -47.35 -8.14
CA GLN A 196 -31.27 -47.48 -8.18
C GLN A 196 -31.58 -47.38 -6.68
N GLU A 197 -32.25 -46.39 -6.13
CA GLU A 197 -33.49 -45.68 -6.44
C GLU A 197 -33.29 -44.22 -5.92
N ASP A 198 -33.80 -43.16 -6.54
CA ASP A 198 -35.14 -42.64 -6.31
C ASP A 198 -35.46 -41.55 -7.33
N SER A 199 -36.38 -41.86 -8.24
CA SER A 199 -37.07 -40.87 -9.06
C SER A 199 -38.44 -40.65 -8.45
N SER A 200 -38.57 -39.78 -7.45
CA SER A 200 -39.84 -39.12 -7.11
C SER A 200 -39.67 -38.27 -5.85
N CYS A 201 -39.48 -36.96 -6.03
CA CYS A 201 -40.26 -35.89 -5.42
C CYS A 201 -39.47 -34.58 -5.52
N GLY A 202 -40.03 -33.62 -6.25
CA GLY A 202 -39.52 -32.27 -6.28
C GLY A 202 -39.71 -31.55 -4.95
N GLY A 203 -38.88 -30.52 -4.73
CA GLY A 203 -39.13 -29.51 -3.71
C GLY A 203 -37.90 -28.99 -2.97
N ASN A 204 -37.28 -27.95 -3.54
CA ASN A 204 -36.63 -26.81 -2.88
C ASN A 204 -35.78 -27.00 -1.60
N LEU A 205 -34.45 -26.88 -1.77
CA LEU A 205 -33.51 -25.90 -1.16
C LEU A 205 -32.09 -26.52 -1.15
N PRO A 206 -31.02 -25.73 -1.34
CA PRO A 206 -29.78 -26.04 -0.63
C PRO A 206 -29.36 -24.88 0.28
N ASN A 207 -29.44 -25.18 1.57
CA ASN A 207 -28.64 -24.58 2.62
C ASN A 207 -27.25 -25.26 2.62
N HIS A 208 -26.22 -24.47 2.91
CA HIS A 208 -24.94 -24.82 3.54
C HIS A 208 -24.48 -26.29 3.49
N GLN A 209 -23.32 -26.57 2.87
CA GLN A 209 -22.17 -27.18 3.56
C GLN A 209 -20.93 -27.40 2.67
N THR A 210 -19.82 -26.82 3.13
CA THR A 210 -18.48 -27.40 3.30
C THR A 210 -17.79 -28.23 2.20
N SER A 211 -16.48 -27.96 2.14
CA SER A 211 -15.38 -28.86 1.71
C SER A 211 -14.80 -28.72 0.30
N GLN A 212 -14.88 -27.55 -0.33
CA GLN A 212 -13.97 -27.21 -1.46
C GLN A 212 -13.34 -25.80 -1.41
N GLY A 213 -13.66 -24.98 -0.41
CA GLY A 213 -13.22 -23.57 -0.37
C GLY A 213 -11.80 -23.30 0.15
N GLY A 214 -11.12 -24.27 0.78
CA GLY A 214 -9.83 -24.02 1.44
C GLY A 214 -8.62 -23.91 0.51
N PHE A 215 -8.68 -24.54 -0.66
CA PHE A 215 -7.54 -24.56 -1.61
C PHE A 215 -7.51 -23.34 -2.54
N ALA A 216 -8.66 -22.70 -2.80
CA ALA A 216 -8.75 -21.52 -3.64
C ALA A 216 -8.26 -20.24 -2.93
N PHE A 217 -8.35 -20.19 -1.59
CA PHE A 217 -8.04 -18.99 -0.83
C PHE A 217 -6.52 -18.71 -0.70
N LEU A 218 -5.70 -19.76 -0.63
CA LEU A 218 -4.24 -19.61 -0.48
C LEU A 218 -3.53 -19.23 -1.79
N SER A 219 -4.07 -19.62 -2.95
CA SER A 219 -3.47 -19.27 -4.25
C SER A 219 -3.66 -17.80 -4.61
N GLN A 220 -4.69 -17.14 -4.06
CA GLN A 220 -5.09 -15.79 -4.48
C GLN A 220 -4.55 -14.68 -3.56
N VAL A 221 -4.16 -15.01 -2.32
CA VAL A 221 -3.73 -14.01 -1.33
C VAL A 221 -2.20 -13.86 -1.25
N ILE A 222 -1.40 -14.88 -1.59
CA ILE A 222 0.08 -14.81 -1.41
C ILE A 222 0.87 -14.81 -2.73
N LEU A 223 0.39 -15.43 -3.81
CA LEU A 223 1.20 -15.63 -5.03
C LEU A 223 0.92 -14.69 -6.22
N GLY A 224 -0.19 -13.96 -6.21
CA GLY A 224 -0.57 -13.08 -7.33
C GLY A 224 0.43 -11.97 -7.69
N PRO A 225 1.11 -11.30 -6.72
CA PRO A 225 1.96 -10.15 -7.06
C PRO A 225 3.39 -10.47 -7.51
N LEU A 226 3.82 -11.74 -7.50
CA LEU A 226 5.24 -12.12 -7.63
C LEU A 226 5.68 -12.56 -9.03
N THR A 227 4.76 -12.98 -9.89
CA THR A 227 5.09 -13.50 -11.23
C THR A 227 5.20 -12.42 -12.31
N ALA A 228 4.80 -11.18 -12.04
CA ALA A 228 4.79 -10.11 -13.04
C ALA A 228 6.09 -9.28 -13.16
N ARG A 229 7.10 -9.49 -12.31
CA ARG A 229 8.35 -8.68 -12.31
C ARG A 229 9.58 -9.31 -12.97
N LEU A 230 9.48 -10.50 -13.57
CA LEU A 230 10.64 -11.20 -14.15
C LEU A 230 10.84 -11.03 -15.67
N HIS A 231 10.04 -10.21 -16.38
CA HIS A 231 10.14 -10.08 -17.85
C HIS A 231 10.54 -8.69 -18.40
N LYS A 232 11.10 -7.78 -17.58
CA LYS A 232 11.59 -6.47 -18.08
C LYS A 232 12.95 -6.10 -17.46
N MET A 233 14.02 -6.65 -18.03
CA MET A 233 15.37 -6.09 -17.98
C MET A 233 15.79 -5.81 -19.43
N PRO A 234 16.20 -4.59 -19.81
CA PRO A 234 16.68 -4.30 -21.15
C PRO A 234 18.09 -4.90 -21.35
N GLN A 235 18.41 -5.32 -22.58
CA GLN A 235 19.79 -5.53 -23.03
C GLN A 235 20.49 -4.18 -23.24
#